data_AF-A0A254SPD5-F1
#
_entry.id   AF-A0A254SPD5-F1
#
_cell.length_a   1.000
_cell.length_b   1.000
_cell.length_c   1.000
_cell.angle_alpha   90.00
_cell.angle_beta   90.00
_cell.angle_gamma   90.00
#
_symmetry.space_group_name_H-M   'P 1'
#
loop_
_entity.id
_entity.type
_entity.pdbx_description
1 polymer ?
#
loop_
_entity_poly.entity_id
_entity_poly.type
_entity_poly.pdbx_seq_one_letter_code
_entity_poly.pdbx_strand_id
1 'polypeptide(L)'
;MIRKLYLTLFIALFSLALTSCQSENQTVIPNRVHSISDLGHKKVGVQIGNTADIYASDFGGDTAKIDVERYTKLADAVQALLQGKIDAVMSDDQPAKAFVLQNPSLRILEEVFVEEMYAGVVAKGNEALLDSVNQALEAMKKDGVYDSLFNTYIYRSGNYHYQKKVTEGPKLVVSTNAQFPPYEYYENTKIVGLDIEIVNYIADYLNRTVEIQDIEFDAIINAVASGKADVGFSGFTVTEERKKSINFTTPYTLSKVVVIVRGDQAVESEESFGDHVYKNFVKDSRWKFIVEGLRNTLVISFFAALLGIMIGFVIAQIRTSNEFNGRFKVLNWFAKAYLAVIRGTPMMIQLLIIYYIVFSSVNINKILVAIVAFGINSGAYVSEIIRSGIKGVDPGQIEAGRSLGLKFRTVLYYIVYPQAFKNSLPALTNEFISLIKETSICGYIGLTDLTRGGDIIRSMTYEAMLPLLAVAAIYFIIVAGLSACVAKLEKRLKKNER
;
A
#
# COMPACT_ATOMS: atom_id res chain seq x y z
N MET A 1 11.99 -23.18 -26.33
CA MET A 1 13.18 -22.32 -26.21
C MET A 1 12.91 -21.10 -25.34
N ILE A 2 11.97 -20.23 -25.73
CA ILE A 2 11.62 -18.97 -25.04
C ILE A 2 11.20 -19.16 -23.56
N ARG A 3 10.43 -20.20 -23.23
CA ARG A 3 10.00 -20.45 -21.83
C ARG A 3 11.13 -20.90 -20.91
N LYS A 4 12.08 -21.66 -21.44
CA LYS A 4 13.30 -21.99 -20.71
C LYS A 4 14.11 -20.71 -20.54
N LEU A 5 14.30 -19.94 -21.61
CA LEU A 5 15.00 -18.65 -21.59
C LEU A 5 14.48 -17.68 -20.52
N TYR A 6 13.17 -17.48 -20.36
CA TYR A 6 12.65 -16.61 -19.28
C TYR A 6 12.89 -17.14 -17.87
N LEU A 7 12.77 -18.46 -17.68
CA LEU A 7 13.07 -19.07 -16.39
C LEU A 7 14.57 -19.02 -16.11
N THR A 8 15.43 -19.25 -17.11
CA THR A 8 16.87 -19.09 -16.96
C THR A 8 17.25 -17.64 -16.76
N LEU A 9 16.57 -16.67 -17.39
CA LEU A 9 16.82 -15.24 -17.23
C LEU A 9 16.35 -14.77 -15.86
N PHE A 10 15.19 -15.24 -15.38
CA PHE A 10 14.71 -14.97 -14.03
C PHE A 10 15.61 -15.59 -12.98
N ILE A 11 15.99 -16.87 -13.13
CA ILE A 11 16.95 -17.53 -12.25
C ILE A 11 18.29 -16.80 -12.33
N ALA A 12 18.76 -16.39 -13.51
CA ALA A 12 20.00 -15.64 -13.68
C ALA A 12 19.95 -14.25 -13.03
N LEU A 13 18.85 -13.51 -13.17
CA LEU A 13 18.63 -12.19 -12.55
C LEU A 13 18.49 -12.32 -11.03
N PHE A 14 17.76 -13.34 -10.56
CA PHE A 14 17.60 -13.65 -9.16
C PHE A 14 18.92 -14.11 -8.54
N SER A 15 19.68 -14.94 -9.25
CA SER A 15 21.03 -15.34 -8.84
C SER A 15 22.02 -14.19 -8.93
N LEU A 16 21.91 -13.27 -9.90
CA LEU A 16 22.72 -12.04 -9.99
C LEU A 16 22.46 -11.13 -8.79
N ALA A 17 21.19 -10.97 -8.39
CA ALA A 17 20.81 -10.25 -7.18
C ALA A 17 21.30 -10.93 -5.88
N LEU A 18 21.42 -12.27 -5.90
CA LEU A 18 22.00 -13.03 -4.78
C LEU A 18 23.54 -13.05 -4.81
N THR A 19 24.19 -13.01 -5.97
CA THR A 19 25.66 -13.00 -6.11
C THR A 19 26.25 -11.60 -5.97
N SER A 20 25.47 -10.53 -6.17
CA SER A 20 25.88 -9.19 -5.72
C SER A 20 25.95 -9.08 -4.19
N CYS A 21 25.59 -10.14 -3.45
CA CYS A 21 25.81 -10.27 -2.02
C CYS A 21 27.12 -10.99 -1.67
N GLN A 22 27.91 -11.46 -2.64
CA GLN A 22 29.17 -12.15 -2.36
C GLN A 22 30.33 -11.15 -2.36
N SER A 23 30.50 -10.49 -1.20
CA SER A 23 31.73 -9.83 -0.71
C SER A 23 32.63 -9.17 -1.78
N GLU A 24 32.12 -8.23 -2.57
CA GLU A 24 33.02 -7.17 -3.05
C GLU A 24 33.16 -6.18 -1.90
N ASN A 25 34.40 -6.00 -1.40
CA ASN A 25 34.80 -5.02 -0.38
C ASN A 25 33.80 -3.86 -0.33
N GLN A 26 32.92 -3.82 0.68
CA GLN A 26 32.02 -2.69 0.88
C GLN A 26 32.93 -1.48 1.07
N THR A 27 33.06 -0.67 0.02
CA THR A 27 33.78 0.59 0.09
C THR A 27 33.07 1.40 1.16
N VAL A 28 33.76 1.68 2.27
CA VAL A 28 33.23 2.49 3.35
C VAL A 28 32.77 3.80 2.74
N ILE A 29 31.45 4.01 2.68
CA ILE A 29 30.88 5.21 2.08
C ILE A 29 31.10 6.33 3.08
N PRO A 30 31.94 7.34 2.77
CA PRO A 30 32.31 8.34 3.74
C PRO A 30 31.09 9.13 4.22
N ASN A 31 31.08 9.45 5.51
CA ASN A 31 30.18 10.45 6.05
C ASN A 31 30.61 11.85 5.55
N ARG A 32 29.63 12.68 5.19
CA ARG A 32 29.83 14.04 4.65
C ARG A 32 29.08 15.11 5.43
N VAL A 33 28.40 14.72 6.51
CA VAL A 33 27.54 15.57 7.33
C VAL A 33 27.89 15.32 8.79
N HIS A 34 28.46 16.31 9.47
CA HIS A 34 28.87 16.22 10.87
C HIS A 34 28.08 17.15 11.78
N SER A 35 27.42 18.17 11.22
CA SER A 35 26.57 19.17 11.87
C SER A 35 25.35 19.53 11.01
N ILE A 36 24.35 20.21 11.57
CA ILE A 36 23.18 20.67 10.77
C ILE A 36 23.62 21.68 9.71
N SER A 37 24.65 22.50 9.97
CA SER A 37 25.18 23.44 8.98
C SER A 37 25.76 22.78 7.72
N ASP A 38 26.15 21.50 7.81
CA ASP A 38 26.69 20.76 6.66
C ASP A 38 25.62 20.30 5.67
N LEU A 39 24.32 20.45 6.00
CA LEU A 39 23.21 19.98 5.15
C LEU A 39 23.07 20.78 3.85
N GLY A 40 23.63 21.98 3.77
CA GLY A 40 23.57 22.80 2.56
C GLY A 40 24.12 22.05 1.34
N HIS A 41 23.33 22.01 0.26
CA HIS A 41 23.62 21.30 -0.99
C HIS A 41 23.79 19.78 -0.88
N LYS A 42 23.41 19.18 0.27
CA LYS A 42 23.40 17.73 0.46
C LYS A 42 22.09 17.13 0.01
N LYS A 43 22.15 15.84 -0.32
CA LYS A 43 20.95 15.04 -0.52
C LYS A 43 20.40 14.57 0.81
N VAL A 44 19.20 15.00 1.17
CA VAL A 44 18.60 14.68 2.46
C VAL A 44 17.26 13.98 2.25
N GLY A 45 17.16 12.78 2.81
CA GLY A 45 15.95 11.97 2.78
C GLY A 45 14.94 12.44 3.83
N VAL A 46 13.67 12.55 3.44
CA VAL A 46 12.54 12.86 4.33
C VAL A 46 11.35 11.96 4.02
N GLN A 47 10.46 11.77 5.01
CA GLN A 47 9.20 11.09 4.78
C GLN A 47 8.14 12.07 4.26
N ILE A 48 7.44 11.71 3.18
CA ILE A 48 6.40 12.56 2.57
C ILE A 48 5.33 12.89 3.60
N GLY A 49 5.01 14.19 3.69
CA GLY A 49 3.90 14.70 4.48
C GLY A 49 4.20 14.92 5.95
N ASN A 50 5.40 14.60 6.45
CA ASN A 50 5.84 14.95 7.81
C ASN A 50 6.45 16.36 7.87
N THR A 51 6.74 16.84 9.08
CA THR A 51 7.33 18.17 9.30
C THR A 51 8.80 18.25 8.91
N ALA A 52 9.54 17.15 8.96
CA ALA A 52 10.92 17.08 8.46
C ALA A 52 11.01 17.43 6.96
N ASP A 53 10.03 17.05 6.13
CA ASP A 53 9.95 17.47 4.72
C ASP A 53 9.82 18.99 4.58
N ILE A 54 8.95 19.60 5.39
CA ILE A 54 8.75 21.07 5.41
C ILE A 54 10.07 21.75 5.78
N TYR A 55 10.70 21.32 6.88
CA TYR A 55 11.95 21.92 7.35
C TYR A 55 13.11 21.74 6.40
N ALA A 56 13.25 20.57 5.80
CA ALA A 56 14.29 20.33 4.80
C ALA A 56 14.08 21.20 3.56
N SER A 57 12.82 21.40 3.15
CA SER A 57 12.46 22.24 2.01
C SER A 57 12.73 23.73 2.25
N ASP A 58 12.54 24.19 3.48
CA ASP A 58 12.75 25.59 3.88
C ASP A 58 14.21 25.88 4.29
N PHE A 59 15.07 24.87 4.36
CA PHE A 59 16.45 25.02 4.84
C PHE A 59 17.33 25.85 3.90
N GLY A 60 18.14 26.73 4.49
CA GLY A 60 19.26 27.38 3.81
C GLY A 60 18.91 28.48 2.80
N GLY A 61 17.63 28.86 2.67
CA GLY A 61 17.19 29.94 1.77
C GLY A 61 17.67 29.71 0.33
N ASP A 62 18.02 30.74 -0.43
CA ASP A 62 18.52 30.58 -1.81
C ASP A 62 20.01 30.20 -1.91
N THR A 63 20.76 30.26 -0.80
CA THR A 63 22.23 30.14 -0.80
C THR A 63 22.75 28.80 -0.34
N ALA A 64 21.95 28.00 0.39
CA ALA A 64 22.37 26.72 0.97
C ALA A 64 21.23 25.68 0.99
N LYS A 65 20.43 25.60 -0.09
CA LYS A 65 19.31 24.65 -0.20
C LYS A 65 19.76 23.20 -0.06
N ILE A 66 18.97 22.42 0.67
CA ILE A 66 19.02 20.97 0.67
C ILE A 66 18.44 20.44 -0.65
N ASP A 67 19.04 19.38 -1.21
CA ASP A 67 18.43 18.56 -2.26
C ASP A 67 17.52 17.51 -1.60
N VAL A 68 16.23 17.84 -1.46
CA VAL A 68 15.27 17.04 -0.68
C VAL A 68 14.81 15.83 -1.48
N GLU A 69 15.17 14.63 -1.01
CA GLU A 69 14.74 13.35 -1.57
C GLU A 69 13.57 12.79 -0.74
N ARG A 70 12.41 12.63 -1.37
CA ARG A 70 11.16 12.29 -0.68
C ARG A 70 10.87 10.80 -0.76
N TYR A 71 10.59 10.19 0.40
CA TYR A 71 10.26 8.78 0.52
C TYR A 71 8.91 8.62 1.20
N THR A 72 8.13 7.60 0.82
CA THR A 72 6.86 7.31 1.50
C THR A 72 7.10 6.80 2.93
N LYS A 73 8.25 6.15 3.18
CA LYS A 73 8.58 5.48 4.44
C LYS A 73 9.98 5.84 4.90
N LEU A 74 10.14 6.04 6.21
CA LEU A 74 11.43 6.30 6.84
C LEU A 74 12.46 5.20 6.54
N ALA A 75 12.02 3.93 6.53
CA ALA A 75 12.90 2.81 6.20
C ALA A 75 13.54 2.92 4.80
N ASP A 76 12.82 3.46 3.81
CA ASP A 76 13.36 3.67 2.46
C ASP A 76 14.42 4.76 2.44
N ALA A 77 14.19 5.85 3.17
CA ALA A 77 15.17 6.93 3.31
C ALA A 77 16.45 6.41 4.00
N VAL A 78 16.32 5.66 5.09
CA VAL A 78 17.47 5.06 5.80
C VAL A 78 18.21 4.06 4.92
N GLN A 79 17.50 3.25 4.14
CA GLN A 79 18.13 2.34 3.17
C GLN A 79 18.88 3.09 2.06
N ALA A 80 18.34 4.20 1.56
CA ALA A 80 19.03 5.06 0.60
C ALA A 80 20.30 5.68 1.22
N LEU A 81 20.27 6.04 2.50
CA LEU A 81 21.44 6.54 3.24
C LEU A 81 22.54 5.48 3.36
N LEU A 82 22.17 4.24 3.72
CA LEU A 82 23.09 3.10 3.80
C LEU A 82 23.71 2.76 2.44
N GLN A 83 22.95 2.92 1.35
CA GLN A 83 23.42 2.69 -0.03
C GLN A 83 24.21 3.87 -0.61
N GLY A 84 24.40 4.97 0.15
CA GLY A 84 25.11 6.16 -0.33
C GLY A 84 24.37 6.97 -1.39
N LYS A 85 23.07 6.74 -1.58
CA LYS A 85 22.23 7.50 -2.52
C LYS A 85 21.91 8.91 -2.00
N ILE A 86 21.90 9.06 -0.69
CA ILE A 86 21.71 10.32 0.03
C ILE A 86 22.78 10.49 1.12
N ASP A 87 22.95 11.71 1.61
CA ASP A 87 23.98 12.07 2.59
C ASP A 87 23.47 12.07 4.03
N ALA A 88 22.18 12.36 4.24
CA ALA A 88 21.54 12.35 5.55
C ALA A 88 20.04 12.01 5.46
N VAL A 89 19.40 11.70 6.58
CA VAL A 89 17.94 11.57 6.72
C VAL A 89 17.48 12.47 7.86
N MET A 90 16.46 13.29 7.63
CA MET A 90 15.79 14.05 8.69
C MET A 90 14.54 13.31 9.15
N SER A 91 14.44 13.06 10.45
CA SER A 91 13.30 12.34 11.04
C SER A 91 13.23 12.57 12.55
N ASP A 92 12.19 12.07 13.16
CA ASP A 92 11.85 12.20 14.56
C ASP A 92 12.78 11.33 15.44
N ASP A 93 13.09 11.81 16.64
CA ASP A 93 14.17 11.27 17.47
C ASP A 93 13.97 9.82 17.92
N GLN A 94 12.78 9.45 18.38
CA GLN A 94 12.53 8.10 18.87
C GLN A 94 12.59 7.03 17.76
N PRO A 95 11.95 7.24 16.59
CA PRO A 95 12.14 6.38 15.42
C PRO A 95 13.59 6.35 14.95
N ALA A 96 14.26 7.51 14.86
CA ALA A 96 15.67 7.56 14.49
C ALA A 96 16.54 6.69 15.41
N LYS A 97 16.30 6.74 16.74
CA LYS A 97 16.98 5.87 17.72
C LYS A 97 16.67 4.40 17.47
N ALA A 98 15.42 4.04 17.18
CA ALA A 98 15.04 2.67 16.87
C ALA A 98 15.77 2.12 15.63
N PHE A 99 15.92 2.94 14.59
CA PHE A 99 16.67 2.60 13.38
C PHE A 99 18.17 2.45 13.65
N VAL A 100 18.79 3.42 14.32
CA VAL A 100 20.23 3.40 14.63
C VAL A 100 20.60 2.23 15.54
N LEU A 101 19.73 1.85 16.50
CA LEU A 101 19.95 0.67 17.34
C LEU A 101 20.03 -0.64 16.55
N GLN A 102 19.34 -0.74 15.41
CA GLN A 102 19.39 -1.91 14.53
C GLN A 102 20.44 -1.78 13.42
N ASN A 103 21.03 -0.59 13.23
CA ASN A 103 22.00 -0.31 12.18
C ASN A 103 23.20 0.43 12.79
N PRO A 104 24.16 -0.29 13.40
CA PRO A 104 25.26 0.33 14.12
C PRO A 104 26.23 1.16 13.26
N SER A 105 26.13 1.03 11.93
CA SER A 105 26.84 1.87 10.95
C SER A 105 26.23 3.28 10.78
N LEU A 106 25.12 3.57 11.45
CA LEU A 106 24.47 4.88 11.46
C LEU A 106 24.65 5.55 12.83
N ARG A 107 24.55 6.87 12.85
CA ARG A 107 24.47 7.66 14.08
C ARG A 107 23.52 8.84 13.89
N ILE A 108 23.06 9.40 15.01
CA ILE A 108 22.25 10.62 15.04
C ILE A 108 23.19 11.78 15.40
N LEU A 109 23.03 12.94 14.76
CA LEU A 109 23.73 14.16 15.19
C LEU A 109 23.27 14.59 16.59
N GLU A 110 24.16 15.19 17.38
CA GLU A 110 23.83 15.67 18.73
C GLU A 110 22.89 16.89 18.69
N GLU A 111 22.99 17.69 17.63
CA GLU A 111 22.15 18.85 17.40
C GLU A 111 20.69 18.44 17.15
N VAL A 112 19.79 19.06 17.91
CA VAL A 112 18.34 18.98 17.67
C VAL A 112 17.98 20.03 16.64
N PHE A 113 17.31 19.61 15.56
CA PHE A 113 16.90 20.53 14.51
C PHE A 113 15.75 21.42 14.98
N VAL A 114 14.70 20.81 15.54
CA VAL A 114 13.58 21.51 16.15
C VAL A 114 12.86 20.62 17.15
N GLU A 115 12.20 21.21 18.14
CA GLU A 115 11.30 20.53 19.06
C GLU A 115 9.84 20.71 18.63
N GLU A 116 9.05 19.65 18.73
CA GLU A 116 7.69 19.59 18.23
C GLU A 116 6.77 18.92 19.24
N MET A 117 5.48 19.25 19.17
CA MET A 117 4.46 18.63 20.02
C MET A 117 3.58 17.72 19.18
N TYR A 118 3.46 16.45 19.59
CA TYR A 118 2.54 15.51 18.99
C TYR A 118 1.16 15.57 19.64
N ALA A 119 0.14 15.46 18.80
CA ALA A 119 -1.26 15.38 19.19
C ALA A 119 -2.00 14.40 18.28
N GLY A 120 -3.09 13.81 18.78
CA GLY A 120 -4.02 13.07 17.94
C GLY A 120 -4.79 14.02 17.03
N VAL A 121 -5.36 13.50 15.95
CA VAL A 121 -6.19 14.27 15.02
C VAL A 121 -7.64 13.80 15.02
N VAL A 122 -8.58 14.74 14.92
CA VAL A 122 -10.04 14.51 14.87
C VAL A 122 -10.64 15.36 13.75
N ALA A 123 -11.68 14.86 13.09
CA ALA A 123 -12.36 15.58 12.01
C ALA A 123 -12.89 16.95 12.49
N LYS A 124 -12.83 17.96 11.59
CA LYS A 124 -13.61 19.20 11.77
C LYS A 124 -15.10 18.87 11.81
N GLY A 125 -15.87 19.53 12.67
CA GLY A 125 -17.30 19.24 12.86
C GLY A 125 -17.58 18.05 13.79
N ASN A 126 -16.55 17.47 14.40
CA ASN A 126 -16.67 16.41 15.41
C ASN A 126 -16.08 16.86 16.77
N GLU A 127 -16.41 18.08 17.18
CA GLU A 127 -15.91 18.71 18.41
C GLU A 127 -16.30 17.93 19.67
N ALA A 128 -17.48 17.29 19.68
CA ALA A 128 -17.90 16.46 20.81
C ALA A 128 -16.98 15.24 21.02
N LEU A 129 -16.52 14.59 19.94
CA LEU A 129 -15.53 13.51 20.04
C LEU A 129 -14.18 14.08 20.49
N LEU A 130 -13.74 15.20 19.93
CA LEU A 130 -12.50 15.87 20.32
C LEU A 130 -12.46 16.17 21.82
N ASP A 131 -13.53 16.76 22.36
CA ASP A 131 -13.64 17.07 23.78
C ASP A 131 -13.59 15.81 24.64
N SER A 132 -14.26 14.75 24.21
CA SER A 132 -14.26 13.46 24.92
C SER A 132 -12.88 12.79 24.89
N VAL A 133 -12.16 12.89 23.78
CA VAL A 133 -10.76 12.41 23.66
C VAL A 133 -9.82 13.22 24.55
N ASN A 134 -9.97 14.54 24.59
CA ASN A 134 -9.17 15.41 25.46
C ASN A 134 -9.41 15.11 26.95
N GLN A 135 -10.66 14.86 27.35
CA GLN A 135 -10.99 14.44 28.72
C GLN A 135 -10.37 13.08 29.05
N ALA A 136 -10.35 12.13 28.12
CA ALA A 136 -9.69 10.85 28.32
C ALA A 136 -8.17 11.02 28.50
N LEU A 137 -7.52 11.88 27.70
CA LEU A 137 -6.09 12.19 27.86
C LEU A 137 -5.79 12.84 29.22
N GLU A 138 -6.66 13.71 29.71
CA GLU A 138 -6.53 14.32 31.05
C GLU A 138 -6.71 13.28 32.16
N ALA A 139 -7.71 12.40 32.04
CA ALA A 139 -7.94 11.30 32.99
C ALA A 139 -6.74 10.35 33.06
N MET A 140 -6.14 10.00 31.91
CA MET A 140 -4.95 9.16 31.79
C MET A 140 -3.71 9.77 32.46
N LYS A 141 -3.62 11.11 32.49
CA LYS A 141 -2.55 11.80 33.24
C LYS A 141 -2.84 11.75 34.74
N LYS A 142 -4.09 11.97 35.13
CA LYS A 142 -4.50 12.02 36.55
C LYS A 142 -4.39 10.67 37.25
N ASP A 143 -4.64 9.56 36.56
CA ASP A 143 -4.56 8.21 37.12
C ASP A 143 -3.15 7.58 37.05
N GLY A 144 -2.16 8.30 36.52
CA GLY A 144 -0.76 7.87 36.43
C GLY A 144 -0.46 6.87 35.32
N VAL A 145 -1.46 6.54 34.47
CA VAL A 145 -1.26 5.65 33.32
C VAL A 145 -0.32 6.28 32.29
N TYR A 146 -0.46 7.59 32.05
CA TYR A 146 0.42 8.34 31.16
C TYR A 146 1.90 8.15 31.53
N ASP A 147 2.28 8.42 32.79
CA ASP A 147 3.67 8.31 33.23
C ASP A 147 4.19 6.87 33.09
N SER A 148 3.33 5.88 33.39
CA SER A 148 3.68 4.46 33.26
C SER A 148 3.96 4.04 31.81
N LEU A 149 3.15 4.53 30.87
CA LEU A 149 3.35 4.30 29.44
C LEU A 149 4.64 4.98 28.95
N PHE A 150 4.89 6.23 29.32
CA PHE A 150 6.08 6.97 28.89
C PHE A 150 7.37 6.38 29.46
N ASN A 151 7.36 5.94 30.71
CA ASN A 151 8.45 5.19 31.30
C ASN A 151 8.76 3.91 30.51
N THR A 152 7.74 3.24 29.98
CA THR A 152 7.93 2.01 29.19
C THR A 152 8.45 2.31 27.78
N TYR A 153 7.79 3.19 27.04
CA TYR A 153 8.05 3.37 25.60
C TYR A 153 9.11 4.43 25.28
N ILE A 154 9.20 5.51 26.05
CA ILE A 154 10.10 6.64 25.78
C ILE A 154 11.38 6.55 26.60
N TYR A 155 11.25 6.39 27.92
CA TYR A 155 12.40 6.35 28.83
C TYR A 155 13.00 4.95 29.00
N ARG A 156 12.30 3.91 28.54
CA ARG A 156 12.71 2.49 28.62
C ARG A 156 13.10 2.05 30.04
N SER A 157 12.42 2.60 31.04
CA SER A 157 12.59 2.34 32.47
C SER A 157 11.44 1.55 33.08
N GLY A 158 10.40 1.23 32.30
CA GLY A 158 9.21 0.50 32.72
C GLY A 158 8.84 -0.68 31.81
N ASN A 159 7.78 -1.42 32.19
CA ASN A 159 7.21 -2.54 31.44
C ASN A 159 5.66 -2.57 31.54
N TYR A 160 5.05 -1.38 31.59
CA TYR A 160 3.62 -1.22 31.73
C TYR A 160 2.93 -1.27 30.36
N HIS A 161 1.94 -2.14 30.23
CA HIS A 161 1.10 -2.28 29.04
C HIS A 161 -0.37 -2.14 29.44
N TYR A 162 -1.10 -1.27 28.75
CA TYR A 162 -2.47 -0.97 29.11
C TYR A 162 -3.39 -2.16 28.81
N GLN A 163 -4.15 -2.58 29.81
CA GLN A 163 -5.07 -3.71 29.68
C GLN A 163 -6.45 -3.19 29.27
N LYS A 164 -6.88 -3.54 28.05
CA LYS A 164 -8.20 -3.21 27.53
C LYS A 164 -9.31 -3.76 28.42
N LYS A 165 -10.28 -2.91 28.74
CA LYS A 165 -11.45 -3.25 29.57
C LYS A 165 -12.68 -3.48 28.72
N VAL A 166 -12.86 -2.71 27.65
CA VAL A 166 -14.02 -2.79 26.76
C VAL A 166 -13.73 -3.75 25.60
N THR A 167 -14.49 -4.83 25.54
CA THR A 167 -14.35 -5.87 24.51
C THR A 167 -15.55 -5.95 23.55
N GLU A 168 -16.65 -5.31 23.90
CA GLU A 168 -17.88 -5.23 23.10
C GLU A 168 -18.39 -3.78 23.09
N GLY A 169 -18.94 -3.32 21.97
CA GLY A 169 -19.48 -1.97 21.85
C GLY A 169 -19.28 -1.35 20.47
N PRO A 170 -19.64 -0.06 20.31
CA PRO A 170 -19.35 0.68 19.09
C PRO A 170 -17.83 0.81 18.89
N LYS A 171 -17.40 0.83 17.64
CA LYS A 171 -15.98 0.90 17.30
C LYS A 171 -15.48 2.35 17.38
N LEU A 172 -14.29 2.53 17.93
CA LEU A 172 -13.44 3.69 17.71
C LEU A 172 -12.43 3.32 16.63
N VAL A 173 -12.63 3.85 15.43
CA VAL A 173 -11.78 3.57 14.28
C VAL A 173 -10.59 4.52 14.30
N VAL A 174 -9.39 3.98 14.46
CA VAL A 174 -8.13 4.72 14.48
C VAL A 174 -7.37 4.51 13.19
N SER A 175 -6.96 5.59 12.52
CA SER A 175 -5.95 5.52 11.47
C SER A 175 -4.56 5.81 12.01
N THR A 176 -3.58 5.03 11.55
CA THR A 176 -2.17 5.10 11.99
C THR A 176 -1.25 4.62 10.86
N ASN A 177 0.06 4.85 10.97
CA ASN A 177 1.07 4.26 10.10
C ASN A 177 2.02 3.41 10.94
N ALA A 178 1.78 2.09 11.02
CA ALA A 178 2.43 1.19 11.98
C ALA A 178 3.89 0.82 11.62
N GLN A 179 4.71 1.83 11.33
CA GLN A 179 6.10 1.71 10.89
C GLN A 179 7.01 2.69 11.65
N PHE A 180 6.56 3.18 12.81
CA PHE A 180 7.11 4.31 13.54
C PHE A 180 7.33 3.99 15.03
N PRO A 181 8.23 3.03 15.34
CA PRO A 181 8.53 2.68 16.73
C PRO A 181 9.17 3.86 17.48
N PRO A 182 8.87 4.05 18.79
CA PRO A 182 8.05 3.22 19.67
C PRO A 182 6.56 3.62 19.71
N TYR A 183 6.12 4.53 18.84
CA TYR A 183 4.77 5.09 18.87
C TYR A 183 3.74 4.12 18.28
N GLU A 184 3.98 3.64 17.06
CA GLU A 184 3.11 2.66 16.39
C GLU A 184 3.95 1.75 15.50
N TYR A 185 3.90 0.46 15.74
CA TYR A 185 4.68 -0.50 14.99
C TYR A 185 4.10 -1.90 15.09
N TYR A 186 4.54 -2.77 14.19
CA TYR A 186 4.23 -4.18 14.30
C TYR A 186 5.16 -4.87 15.30
N GLU A 187 4.54 -5.55 16.27
CA GLU A 187 5.20 -6.58 17.06
C GLU A 187 4.47 -7.90 16.82
N ASN A 188 5.20 -8.90 16.32
CA ASN A 188 4.61 -10.11 15.76
C ASN A 188 3.60 -9.77 14.64
N THR A 189 2.32 -10.08 14.84
CA THR A 189 1.24 -9.79 13.90
C THR A 189 0.27 -8.72 14.42
N LYS A 190 0.64 -8.00 15.48
CA LYS A 190 -0.20 -7.00 16.12
C LYS A 190 0.43 -5.62 15.98
N ILE A 191 -0.41 -4.61 15.80
CA ILE A 191 -0.01 -3.22 15.87
C ILE A 191 -0.03 -2.81 17.34
N VAL A 192 1.11 -2.35 17.84
CA VAL A 192 1.37 -1.97 19.24
C VAL A 192 2.15 -0.65 19.27
N GLY A 193 2.39 -0.11 20.46
CA GLY A 193 3.19 1.09 20.68
C GLY A 193 2.46 2.13 21.50
N LEU A 194 3.17 3.20 21.88
CA LEU A 194 2.64 4.25 22.74
C LEU A 194 1.33 4.85 22.22
N ASP A 195 1.25 5.17 20.93
CA ASP A 195 0.05 5.76 20.32
C ASP A 195 -1.14 4.79 20.41
N ILE A 196 -0.87 3.50 20.24
CA ILE A 196 -1.90 2.44 20.32
C ILE A 196 -2.37 2.25 21.76
N GLU A 197 -1.47 2.31 22.74
CA GLU A 197 -1.83 2.20 24.17
C GLU A 197 -2.66 3.40 24.63
N ILE A 198 -2.30 4.61 24.19
CA ILE A 198 -3.09 5.82 24.41
C ILE A 198 -4.49 5.66 23.80
N VAL A 199 -4.58 5.18 22.56
CA VAL A 199 -5.85 4.88 21.89
C VAL A 199 -6.68 3.85 22.65
N ASN A 200 -6.05 2.80 23.18
CA ASN A 200 -6.76 1.76 23.95
C ASN A 200 -7.38 2.35 25.22
N TYR A 201 -6.66 3.24 25.91
CA TYR A 201 -7.20 3.97 27.06
C TYR A 201 -8.38 4.86 26.65
N ILE A 202 -8.22 5.66 25.60
CA ILE A 202 -9.27 6.54 25.08
C ILE A 202 -10.52 5.74 24.73
N ALA A 203 -10.38 4.62 24.03
CA ALA A 203 -11.51 3.78 23.65
C ALA A 203 -12.26 3.23 24.86
N ASP A 204 -11.54 2.74 25.88
CA ASP A 204 -12.15 2.29 27.12
C ASP A 204 -12.90 3.41 27.85
N TYR A 205 -12.31 4.61 27.91
CA TYR A 205 -12.96 5.80 28.50
C TYR A 205 -14.26 6.16 27.77
N LEU A 206 -14.31 5.97 26.46
CA LEU A 206 -15.48 6.22 25.61
C LEU A 206 -16.46 5.04 25.54
N ASN A 207 -16.20 3.94 26.25
CA ASN A 207 -16.96 2.68 26.15
C ASN A 207 -17.05 2.14 24.71
N ARG A 208 -15.91 2.17 23.99
CA ARG A 208 -15.75 1.73 22.60
C ARG A 208 -14.69 0.66 22.46
N THR A 209 -14.82 -0.20 21.45
CA THR A 209 -13.76 -1.14 21.03
C THR A 209 -12.86 -0.51 19.97
N VAL A 210 -11.56 -0.77 19.97
CA VAL A 210 -10.63 -0.22 18.97
C VAL A 210 -10.63 -1.02 17.67
N GLU A 211 -10.73 -0.33 16.53
CA GLU A 211 -10.40 -0.87 15.20
C GLU A 211 -9.27 -0.04 14.58
N ILE A 212 -8.13 -0.67 14.28
CA ILE A 212 -6.95 0.00 13.73
C ILE A 212 -6.94 -0.12 12.22
N GLN A 213 -6.75 1.01 11.52
CA GLN A 213 -6.49 1.11 10.10
C GLN A 213 -5.05 1.56 9.88
N ASP A 214 -4.19 0.61 9.50
CA ASP A 214 -2.81 0.89 9.08
C ASP A 214 -2.79 1.35 7.61
N ILE A 215 -2.47 2.63 7.39
CA ILE A 215 -2.41 3.29 6.09
C ILE A 215 -1.13 4.11 5.95
N GLU A 216 -0.84 4.62 4.75
CA GLU A 216 0.28 5.55 4.55
C GLU A 216 0.02 6.85 5.34
N PHE A 217 1.09 7.42 5.90
CA PHE A 217 1.00 8.54 6.85
C PHE A 217 0.28 9.77 6.26
N ASP A 218 0.56 10.10 5.01
CA ASP A 218 -0.06 11.21 4.26
C ASP A 218 -1.56 11.01 3.98
N ALA A 219 -2.07 9.77 4.08
CA ALA A 219 -3.47 9.45 3.93
C ALA A 219 -4.29 9.57 5.23
N ILE A 220 -3.65 9.66 6.40
CA ILE A 220 -4.33 9.62 7.70
C ILE A 220 -5.30 10.80 7.88
N ILE A 221 -4.86 12.03 7.60
CA ILE A 221 -5.71 13.22 7.73
C ILE A 221 -6.95 13.10 6.84
N ASN A 222 -6.78 12.60 5.60
CA ASN A 222 -7.91 12.40 4.69
C ASN A 222 -8.87 11.31 5.19
N ALA A 223 -8.35 10.23 5.76
CA ALA A 223 -9.17 9.18 6.36
C ALA A 223 -10.00 9.71 7.53
N VAL A 224 -9.42 10.55 8.40
CA VAL A 224 -10.14 11.16 9.52
C VAL A 224 -11.14 12.21 9.03
N ALA A 225 -10.71 13.12 8.15
CA ALA A 225 -11.56 14.19 7.62
C ALA A 225 -12.78 13.66 6.83
N SER A 226 -12.65 12.51 6.17
CA SER A 226 -13.74 11.86 5.44
C SER A 226 -14.64 10.97 6.31
N GLY A 227 -14.33 10.82 7.61
CA GLY A 227 -15.07 9.94 8.53
C GLY A 227 -14.77 8.45 8.36
N LYS A 228 -13.74 8.08 7.59
CA LYS A 228 -13.26 6.68 7.50
C LYS A 228 -12.52 6.22 8.75
N ALA A 229 -11.97 7.15 9.51
CA ALA A 229 -11.49 6.97 10.86
C ALA A 229 -12.10 8.05 11.76
N ASP A 230 -12.33 7.71 13.02
CA ASP A 230 -12.82 8.65 14.04
C ASP A 230 -11.69 9.58 14.52
N VAL A 231 -10.49 9.01 14.65
CA VAL A 231 -9.29 9.63 15.21
C VAL A 231 -8.05 9.14 14.45
N GLY A 232 -7.01 9.96 14.39
CA GLY A 232 -5.69 9.56 13.91
C GLY A 232 -4.64 9.73 15.01
N PHE A 233 -3.85 8.69 15.26
CA PHE A 233 -2.71 8.70 16.18
C PHE A 233 -1.53 8.08 15.45
N SER A 234 -0.54 8.91 15.12
CA SER A 234 0.66 8.48 14.39
C SER A 234 1.80 9.50 14.54
N GLY A 235 2.06 9.97 15.76
CA GLY A 235 3.08 11.01 15.99
C GLY A 235 2.83 12.33 15.24
N PHE A 236 1.60 12.83 15.23
CA PHE A 236 1.24 14.01 14.44
C PHE A 236 1.72 15.32 15.07
N THR A 237 2.70 15.97 14.45
CA THR A 237 3.05 17.35 14.82
C THR A 237 1.92 18.34 14.53
N VAL A 238 1.64 19.17 15.52
CA VAL A 238 0.70 20.29 15.41
C VAL A 238 1.30 21.41 14.56
N THR A 239 0.68 21.69 13.40
CA THR A 239 1.07 22.81 12.53
C THR A 239 -0.13 23.70 12.20
N GLU A 240 0.11 25.00 11.98
CA GLU A 240 -0.94 25.96 11.62
C GLU A 240 -1.60 25.63 10.27
N GLU A 241 -0.86 25.01 9.36
CA GLU A 241 -1.42 24.54 8.10
C GLU A 241 -2.41 23.40 8.29
N ARG A 242 -2.03 22.36 9.04
CA ARG A 242 -2.91 21.21 9.32
C ARG A 242 -4.15 21.63 10.11
N LYS A 243 -4.04 22.60 11.03
CA LYS A 243 -5.19 23.13 11.79
C LYS A 243 -6.32 23.67 10.91
N LYS A 244 -6.03 24.05 9.66
CA LYS A 244 -7.05 24.50 8.69
C LYS A 244 -7.94 23.36 8.22
N SER A 245 -7.41 22.14 8.11
CA SER A 245 -8.13 20.96 7.58
C SER A 245 -8.57 19.97 8.67
N ILE A 246 -7.92 19.95 9.84
CA ILE A 246 -8.17 18.97 10.90
C ILE A 246 -8.12 19.60 12.30
N ASN A 247 -8.80 18.99 13.28
CA ASN A 247 -8.63 19.36 14.70
C ASN A 247 -7.52 18.52 15.33
N PHE A 248 -6.80 19.10 16.28
CA PHE A 248 -5.81 18.40 17.09
C PHE A 248 -6.31 18.25 18.53
N THR A 249 -6.01 17.11 19.15
CA THR A 249 -6.19 16.93 20.59
C THR A 249 -5.26 17.84 21.38
N THR A 250 -5.42 17.88 22.71
CA THR A 250 -4.35 18.33 23.59
C THR A 250 -3.09 17.52 23.30
N PRO A 251 -1.91 18.15 23.16
CA PRO A 251 -0.68 17.43 22.92
C PRO A 251 -0.36 16.40 24.00
N TYR A 252 0.14 15.25 23.56
CA TYR A 252 0.46 14.12 24.44
C TYR A 252 1.95 13.85 24.55
N THR A 253 2.82 14.31 23.64
CA THR A 253 4.27 14.18 23.84
C THR A 253 5.04 15.30 23.16
N LEU A 254 6.26 15.55 23.66
CA LEU A 254 7.30 16.27 22.96
C LEU A 254 8.05 15.30 22.04
N SER A 255 8.35 15.72 20.83
CA SER A 255 9.22 15.05 19.86
C SER A 255 10.30 16.01 19.38
N LYS A 256 11.34 15.48 18.76
CA LYS A 256 12.47 16.25 18.23
C LYS A 256 12.77 15.79 16.82
N VAL A 257 12.93 16.73 15.89
CA VAL A 257 13.50 16.41 14.58
C VAL A 257 15.01 16.36 14.72
N VAL A 258 15.60 15.24 14.27
CA VAL A 258 17.02 14.96 14.30
C VAL A 258 17.51 14.55 12.92
N VAL A 259 18.83 14.49 12.77
CA VAL A 259 19.49 14.12 11.52
C VAL A 259 20.23 12.80 11.73
N ILE A 260 19.87 11.79 10.94
CA ILE A 260 20.57 10.51 10.85
C ILE A 260 21.63 10.63 9.75
N VAL A 261 22.86 10.23 10.09
CA VAL A 261 24.01 10.21 9.18
C VAL A 261 24.72 8.86 9.26
N ARG A 262 25.57 8.57 8.29
CA ARG A 262 26.50 7.43 8.40
C ARG A 262 27.49 7.69 9.53
N GLY A 263 27.79 6.66 10.31
CA GLY A 263 28.86 6.66 11.30
C GLY A 263 30.24 6.68 10.64
N ASP A 264 31.25 7.02 11.42
CA ASP A 264 32.64 7.09 10.93
C ASP A 264 33.37 5.73 10.97
N GLN A 265 32.73 4.71 11.54
CA GLN A 265 33.22 3.33 11.64
C GLN A 265 32.39 2.41 10.74
N ALA A 266 33.05 1.59 9.94
CA ALA A 266 32.39 0.49 9.25
C ALA A 266 32.02 -0.58 10.28
N VAL A 267 30.73 -0.89 10.43
CA VAL A 267 30.30 -2.03 11.23
C VAL A 267 30.05 -3.20 10.29
N GLU A 268 31.04 -4.09 10.22
CA GLU A 268 30.90 -5.38 9.55
C GLU A 268 30.07 -6.30 10.44
N SER A 269 28.79 -6.44 10.12
CA SER A 269 28.01 -7.60 10.54
C SER A 269 27.93 -8.57 9.35
N GLU A 270 28.76 -9.61 9.35
CA GLU A 270 28.60 -10.74 8.43
C GLU A 270 27.37 -11.57 8.88
N GLU A 271 26.17 -11.06 8.61
CA GLU A 271 24.95 -11.88 8.68
C GLU A 271 24.96 -12.86 7.50
N SER A 272 24.76 -14.14 7.77
CA SER A 272 24.59 -15.14 6.71
C SER A 272 23.29 -14.89 5.95
N PHE A 273 23.20 -15.32 4.69
CA PHE A 273 21.92 -15.37 3.97
C PHE A 273 20.83 -16.09 4.79
N GLY A 274 21.19 -17.14 5.53
CA GLY A 274 20.27 -17.86 6.42
C GLY A 274 19.74 -16.98 7.57
N ASP A 275 20.57 -16.10 8.11
CA ASP A 275 20.20 -15.16 9.18
C ASP A 275 19.22 -14.12 8.66
N HIS A 276 19.49 -13.56 7.47
CA HIS A 276 18.56 -12.65 6.80
C HIS A 276 17.21 -13.34 6.51
N VAL A 277 17.21 -14.59 6.03
CA VAL A 277 15.95 -15.34 5.83
C VAL A 277 15.20 -15.55 7.14
N TYR A 278 15.90 -15.97 8.20
CA TYR A 278 15.30 -16.16 9.51
C TYR A 278 14.71 -14.86 10.05
N LYS A 279 15.46 -13.76 10.01
CA LYS A 279 15.07 -12.42 10.45
C LYS A 279 13.87 -11.88 9.67
N ASN A 280 13.84 -12.04 8.34
CA ASN A 280 12.76 -11.49 7.52
C ASN A 280 11.48 -12.32 7.58
N PHE A 281 11.56 -13.65 7.64
CA PHE A 281 10.37 -14.49 7.45
C PHE A 281 10.01 -15.37 8.66
N VAL A 282 11.00 -15.84 9.42
CA VAL A 282 10.76 -16.86 10.48
C VAL A 282 10.54 -16.21 11.84
N LYS A 283 11.42 -15.28 12.23
CA LYS A 283 11.33 -14.52 13.47
C LYS A 283 9.95 -13.86 13.56
N ASP A 284 9.33 -13.93 14.73
CA ASP A 284 8.01 -13.35 15.03
C ASP A 284 6.87 -13.80 14.08
N SER A 285 7.04 -14.96 13.40
CA SER A 285 6.08 -15.48 12.40
C SER A 285 5.78 -14.53 11.24
N ARG A 286 6.76 -13.72 10.80
CA ARG A 286 6.61 -12.70 9.76
C ARG A 286 6.09 -13.24 8.41
N TRP A 287 6.34 -14.51 8.09
CA TRP A 287 5.80 -15.20 6.91
C TRP A 287 4.26 -15.14 6.82
N LYS A 288 3.55 -14.98 7.95
CA LYS A 288 2.09 -14.84 7.97
C LYS A 288 1.60 -13.63 7.16
N PHE A 289 2.36 -12.53 7.14
CA PHE A 289 2.01 -11.35 6.35
C PHE A 289 2.02 -11.63 4.84
N ILE A 290 2.98 -12.45 4.38
CA ILE A 290 3.05 -12.89 2.98
C ILE A 290 1.88 -13.80 2.63
N VAL A 291 1.53 -14.73 3.50
CA VAL A 291 0.42 -15.68 3.27
C VAL A 291 -0.93 -14.98 3.31
N GLU A 292 -1.14 -14.06 4.25
CA GLU A 292 -2.35 -13.23 4.32
C GLU A 292 -2.47 -12.33 3.09
N GLY A 293 -1.38 -11.63 2.73
CA GLY A 293 -1.34 -10.79 1.54
C GLY A 293 -1.64 -11.58 0.26
N LEU A 294 -1.03 -12.76 0.10
CA LEU A 294 -1.30 -13.67 -1.01
C LEU A 294 -2.77 -14.12 -1.05
N ARG A 295 -3.34 -14.52 0.09
CA ARG A 295 -4.75 -14.90 0.18
C ARG A 295 -5.65 -13.77 -0.27
N ASN A 296 -5.43 -12.56 0.23
CA ASN A 296 -6.24 -11.39 -0.10
C ASN A 296 -6.11 -11.05 -1.59
N THR A 297 -4.89 -11.03 -2.14
CA THR A 297 -4.65 -10.85 -3.58
C THR A 297 -5.47 -11.85 -4.41
N LEU A 298 -5.41 -13.14 -4.11
CA LEU A 298 -6.11 -14.17 -4.89
C LEU A 298 -7.65 -14.06 -4.76
N VAL A 299 -8.16 -13.81 -3.56
CA VAL A 299 -9.60 -13.62 -3.32
C VAL A 299 -10.11 -12.41 -4.09
N ILE A 300 -9.43 -11.28 -3.97
CA ILE A 300 -9.81 -10.03 -4.62
C ILE A 300 -9.80 -10.22 -6.13
N SER A 301 -8.71 -10.73 -6.71
CA SER A 301 -8.62 -10.93 -8.17
C SER A 301 -9.67 -11.88 -8.69
N PHE A 302 -9.96 -12.99 -7.99
CA PHE A 302 -10.97 -13.95 -8.42
C PHE A 302 -12.37 -13.33 -8.50
N PHE A 303 -12.83 -12.68 -7.43
CA PHE A 303 -14.16 -12.08 -7.41
C PHE A 303 -14.24 -10.82 -8.27
N ALA A 304 -13.18 -10.02 -8.35
CA ALA A 304 -13.11 -8.88 -9.27
C ALA A 304 -13.22 -9.34 -10.72
N ALA A 305 -12.57 -10.45 -11.10
CA ALA A 305 -12.68 -11.00 -12.45
C ALA A 305 -14.09 -11.51 -12.77
N LEU A 306 -14.77 -12.16 -11.82
CA LEU A 306 -16.17 -12.55 -11.99
C LEU A 306 -17.08 -11.34 -12.22
N LEU A 307 -16.91 -10.30 -11.38
CA LEU A 307 -17.65 -9.05 -11.51
C LEU A 307 -17.33 -8.33 -12.84
N GLY A 308 -16.06 -8.29 -13.22
CA GLY A 308 -15.58 -7.72 -14.48
C GLY A 308 -16.11 -8.45 -15.71
N ILE A 309 -16.16 -9.79 -15.69
CA ILE A 309 -16.79 -10.58 -16.76
C ILE A 309 -18.29 -10.27 -16.85
N MET A 310 -18.99 -10.17 -15.73
CA MET A 310 -20.40 -9.84 -15.70
C MET A 310 -20.67 -8.44 -16.28
N ILE A 311 -19.98 -7.41 -15.80
CA ILE A 311 -20.11 -6.04 -16.28
C ILE A 311 -19.70 -5.96 -17.76
N GLY A 312 -18.54 -6.53 -18.09
CA GLY A 312 -17.97 -6.48 -19.43
C GLY A 312 -18.85 -7.17 -20.46
N PHE A 313 -19.47 -8.31 -20.12
CA PHE A 313 -20.43 -8.98 -20.99
C PHE A 313 -21.66 -8.08 -21.27
N VAL A 314 -22.28 -7.50 -20.24
CA VAL A 314 -23.44 -6.62 -20.40
C VAL A 314 -23.09 -5.42 -21.29
N ILE A 315 -21.95 -4.77 -21.03
CA ILE A 315 -21.49 -3.63 -21.81
C ILE A 315 -21.17 -4.04 -23.25
N ALA A 316 -20.51 -5.16 -23.47
CA ALA A 316 -20.24 -5.68 -24.81
C ALA A 316 -21.54 -5.92 -25.60
N GLN A 317 -22.55 -6.53 -24.98
CA GLN A 317 -23.84 -6.77 -25.65
C GLN A 317 -24.55 -5.49 -26.08
N ILE A 318 -24.56 -4.46 -25.22
CA ILE A 318 -25.15 -3.15 -25.53
C ILE A 318 -24.43 -2.54 -26.74
N ARG A 319 -23.09 -2.53 -26.72
CA ARG A 319 -22.28 -1.89 -27.75
C ARG A 319 -22.35 -2.63 -29.09
N THR A 320 -22.23 -3.95 -29.07
CA THR A 320 -22.39 -4.80 -30.27
C THR A 320 -23.79 -4.68 -30.86
N SER A 321 -24.84 -4.68 -30.04
CA SER A 321 -26.22 -4.53 -30.52
C SER A 321 -26.46 -3.18 -31.19
N ASN A 322 -25.84 -2.11 -30.68
CA ASN A 322 -25.90 -0.79 -31.30
C ASN A 322 -25.15 -0.74 -32.63
N GLU A 323 -23.98 -1.36 -32.68
CA GLU A 323 -23.14 -1.39 -33.88
C GLU A 323 -23.80 -2.17 -35.04
N PHE A 324 -24.37 -3.34 -34.76
CA PHE A 324 -24.98 -4.18 -35.81
C PHE A 324 -26.42 -3.77 -36.18
N ASN A 325 -27.23 -3.33 -35.21
CA ASN A 325 -28.67 -3.12 -35.42
C ASN A 325 -29.15 -1.68 -35.16
N GLY A 326 -28.27 -0.76 -34.75
CA GLY A 326 -28.63 0.60 -34.36
C GLY A 326 -29.48 0.71 -33.07
N ARG A 327 -29.69 -0.38 -32.33
CA ARG A 327 -30.50 -0.44 -31.10
C ARG A 327 -29.75 0.08 -29.88
N PHE A 328 -30.44 0.50 -28.81
CA PHE A 328 -29.83 0.94 -27.54
C PHE A 328 -28.86 2.14 -27.65
N LYS A 329 -29.16 3.14 -28.50
CA LYS A 329 -28.29 4.32 -28.70
C LYS A 329 -27.91 5.05 -27.41
N VAL A 330 -28.89 5.25 -26.52
CA VAL A 330 -28.69 5.93 -25.22
C VAL A 330 -27.79 5.09 -24.30
N LEU A 331 -28.08 3.80 -24.14
CA LEU A 331 -27.24 2.91 -23.32
C LEU A 331 -25.82 2.78 -23.89
N ASN A 332 -25.67 2.77 -25.21
CA ASN A 332 -24.35 2.77 -25.86
C ASN A 332 -23.57 4.07 -25.58
N TRP A 333 -24.25 5.21 -25.48
CA TRP A 333 -23.60 6.45 -25.08
C TRP A 333 -23.05 6.35 -23.65
N PHE A 334 -23.85 5.88 -22.70
CA PHE A 334 -23.39 5.62 -21.32
C PHE A 334 -22.27 4.60 -21.26
N ALA A 335 -22.36 3.50 -22.04
CA ALA A 335 -21.30 2.52 -22.15
C ALA A 335 -19.99 3.14 -22.65
N LYS A 336 -20.03 3.99 -23.69
CA LYS A 336 -18.85 4.70 -24.18
C LYS A 336 -18.27 5.64 -23.12
N ALA A 337 -19.11 6.36 -22.39
CA ALA A 337 -18.66 7.24 -21.30
C ALA A 337 -17.99 6.44 -20.18
N TYR A 338 -18.60 5.34 -19.74
CA TYR A 338 -18.02 4.41 -18.76
C TYR A 338 -16.65 3.91 -19.21
N LEU A 339 -16.51 3.42 -20.45
CA LEU A 339 -15.20 3.00 -20.96
C LEU A 339 -14.18 4.13 -21.01
N ALA A 340 -14.59 5.33 -21.43
CA ALA A 340 -13.69 6.47 -21.54
C ALA A 340 -13.14 6.90 -20.18
N VAL A 341 -14.01 6.96 -19.16
CA VAL A 341 -13.62 7.32 -17.79
C VAL A 341 -12.75 6.23 -17.16
N ILE A 342 -13.20 4.97 -17.22
CA ILE A 342 -12.53 3.87 -16.51
C ILE A 342 -11.20 3.49 -17.16
N ARG A 343 -11.10 3.49 -18.49
CA ARG A 343 -9.83 3.20 -19.17
C ARG A 343 -8.91 4.43 -19.26
N GLY A 344 -9.47 5.62 -19.05
CA GLY A 344 -8.74 6.90 -19.11
C GLY A 344 -8.19 7.38 -17.77
N THR A 345 -8.49 6.70 -16.66
CA THR A 345 -8.03 7.09 -15.32
C THR A 345 -7.18 6.00 -14.69
N PRO A 346 -6.13 6.35 -13.90
CA PRO A 346 -5.34 5.35 -13.20
C PRO A 346 -6.18 4.53 -12.22
N MET A 347 -5.93 3.22 -12.18
CA MET A 347 -6.67 2.30 -11.32
C MET A 347 -6.57 2.71 -9.83
N MET A 348 -5.40 3.16 -9.38
CA MET A 348 -5.20 3.67 -8.01
C MET A 348 -6.17 4.79 -7.64
N ILE A 349 -6.35 5.77 -8.52
CA ILE A 349 -7.28 6.87 -8.28
C ILE A 349 -8.72 6.35 -8.20
N GLN A 350 -9.09 5.37 -9.04
CA GLN A 350 -10.41 4.75 -8.98
C GLN A 350 -10.64 4.03 -7.63
N LEU A 351 -9.65 3.30 -7.13
CA LEU A 351 -9.73 2.63 -5.83
C LEU A 351 -9.94 3.66 -4.70
N LEU A 352 -9.18 4.76 -4.71
CA LEU A 352 -9.30 5.81 -3.70
C LEU A 352 -10.65 6.53 -3.77
N ILE A 353 -11.15 6.86 -4.96
CA ILE A 353 -12.48 7.47 -5.13
C ILE A 353 -13.57 6.55 -4.60
N ILE A 354 -13.51 5.25 -4.94
CA ILE A 354 -14.52 4.31 -4.51
C ILE A 354 -14.50 4.16 -2.98
N TYR A 355 -13.32 4.11 -2.36
CA TYR A 355 -13.19 3.99 -0.91
C TYR A 355 -13.59 5.26 -0.16
N TYR A 356 -12.98 6.40 -0.50
CA TYR A 356 -13.10 7.65 0.27
C TYR A 356 -14.31 8.51 -0.12
N ILE A 357 -14.84 8.38 -1.34
CA ILE A 357 -15.96 9.23 -1.82
C ILE A 357 -17.23 8.41 -1.92
N VAL A 358 -17.23 7.37 -2.76
CA VAL A 358 -18.45 6.59 -3.07
C VAL A 358 -18.97 5.85 -1.83
N PHE A 359 -18.08 5.20 -1.10
CA PHE A 359 -18.44 4.48 0.11
C PHE A 359 -18.16 5.26 1.39
N SER A 360 -17.91 6.57 1.34
CA SER A 360 -17.60 7.43 2.51
C SER A 360 -18.49 7.14 3.73
N SER A 361 -19.80 7.19 3.56
CA SER A 361 -20.83 7.08 4.61
C SER A 361 -21.09 5.67 5.15
N VAL A 362 -20.43 4.64 4.60
CA VAL A 362 -20.67 3.24 4.97
C VAL A 362 -19.36 2.54 5.33
N ASN A 363 -19.37 1.84 6.47
CA ASN A 363 -18.25 0.99 6.86
C ASN A 363 -18.39 -0.38 6.17
N ILE A 364 -17.78 -0.49 4.99
CA ILE A 364 -17.77 -1.70 4.17
C ILE A 364 -16.41 -2.39 4.28
N ASN A 365 -16.43 -3.71 4.28
CA ASN A 365 -15.22 -4.53 4.21
C ASN A 365 -14.31 -4.09 3.04
N LYS A 366 -13.05 -3.77 3.35
CA LYS A 366 -12.06 -3.29 2.36
C LYS A 366 -11.81 -4.27 1.21
N ILE A 367 -11.91 -5.59 1.45
CA ILE A 367 -11.83 -6.61 0.39
C ILE A 367 -12.99 -6.43 -0.59
N LEU A 368 -14.21 -6.16 -0.11
CA LEU A 368 -15.35 -5.91 -0.98
C LEU A 368 -15.18 -4.62 -1.79
N VAL A 369 -14.65 -3.57 -1.16
CA VAL A 369 -14.31 -2.31 -1.85
C VAL A 369 -13.33 -2.57 -3.00
N ALA A 370 -12.26 -3.33 -2.74
CA ALA A 370 -11.28 -3.70 -3.76
C ALA A 370 -11.89 -4.57 -4.88
N ILE A 371 -12.73 -5.55 -4.54
CA ILE A 371 -13.46 -6.38 -5.52
C ILE A 371 -14.32 -5.51 -6.44
N VAL A 372 -15.05 -4.55 -5.87
CA VAL A 372 -15.92 -3.63 -6.64
C VAL A 372 -15.08 -2.72 -7.51
N ALA A 373 -14.02 -2.10 -6.97
CA ALA A 373 -13.16 -1.19 -7.71
C ALA A 373 -12.47 -1.89 -8.89
N PHE A 374 -11.82 -3.02 -8.65
CA PHE A 374 -11.12 -3.75 -9.70
C PHE A 374 -12.09 -4.45 -10.65
N GLY A 375 -13.26 -4.90 -10.19
CA GLY A 375 -14.28 -5.48 -11.06
C GLY A 375 -14.92 -4.45 -12.00
N ILE A 376 -15.20 -3.23 -11.53
CA ILE A 376 -15.64 -2.11 -12.37
C ILE A 376 -14.54 -1.74 -13.36
N ASN A 377 -13.27 -1.71 -12.94
CA ASN A 377 -12.16 -1.44 -13.84
C ASN A 377 -12.04 -2.50 -14.94
N SER A 378 -11.94 -3.77 -14.54
CA SER A 378 -11.83 -4.91 -15.44
C SER A 378 -13.02 -5.03 -16.38
N GLY A 379 -14.24 -4.70 -15.94
CA GLY A 379 -15.43 -4.71 -16.78
C GLY A 379 -15.28 -3.89 -18.06
N ALA A 380 -14.55 -2.77 -18.02
CA ALA A 380 -14.31 -1.95 -19.19
C ALA A 380 -13.38 -2.65 -20.19
N TYR A 381 -12.31 -3.29 -19.71
CA TYR A 381 -11.37 -4.06 -20.53
C TYR A 381 -12.01 -5.33 -21.08
N VAL A 382 -12.71 -6.09 -20.23
CA VAL A 382 -13.45 -7.30 -20.63
C VAL A 382 -14.51 -6.98 -21.69
N SER A 383 -15.19 -5.85 -21.61
CA SER A 383 -16.17 -5.45 -22.63
C SER A 383 -15.54 -5.31 -24.03
N GLU A 384 -14.32 -4.77 -24.11
CA GLU A 384 -13.59 -4.61 -25.36
C GLU A 384 -12.99 -5.91 -25.85
N ILE A 385 -12.56 -6.78 -24.94
CA ILE A 385 -12.09 -8.12 -25.26
C ILE A 385 -13.21 -8.92 -25.93
N ILE A 386 -14.39 -8.97 -25.30
CA ILE A 386 -15.56 -9.69 -25.85
C ILE A 386 -15.97 -9.08 -27.19
N ARG A 387 -16.03 -7.75 -27.29
CA ARG A 387 -16.37 -7.05 -28.54
C ARG A 387 -15.36 -7.35 -29.66
N SER A 388 -14.07 -7.40 -29.33
CA SER A 388 -13.01 -7.74 -30.28
C SER A 388 -13.08 -9.20 -30.70
N GLY A 389 -13.41 -10.11 -29.78
CA GLY A 389 -13.66 -11.52 -30.11
C GLY A 389 -14.82 -11.70 -31.07
N ILE A 390 -15.91 -10.93 -30.90
CA ILE A 390 -17.06 -10.90 -31.82
C ILE A 390 -16.64 -10.40 -33.21
N LYS A 391 -15.89 -9.29 -33.26
CA LYS A 391 -15.39 -8.72 -34.53
C LYS A 391 -14.34 -9.59 -35.23
N GLY A 392 -13.68 -10.48 -34.49
CA GLY A 392 -12.74 -11.44 -35.05
C GLY A 392 -13.40 -12.60 -35.81
N VAL A 393 -14.73 -12.73 -35.77
CA VAL A 393 -15.46 -13.70 -36.58
C VAL A 393 -15.64 -13.15 -37.98
N ASP A 394 -15.32 -13.95 -39.01
CA ASP A 394 -15.40 -13.56 -40.41
C ASP A 394 -16.83 -13.07 -40.78
N PRO A 395 -16.99 -11.85 -41.31
CA PRO A 395 -18.28 -11.31 -41.74
C PRO A 395 -19.03 -12.23 -42.72
N GLY A 396 -18.32 -12.97 -43.57
CA GLY A 396 -18.88 -13.92 -44.54
C GLY A 396 -19.66 -15.05 -43.87
N GLN A 397 -19.34 -15.42 -42.62
CA GLN A 397 -20.15 -16.39 -41.88
C GLN A 397 -21.51 -15.82 -41.46
N ILE A 398 -21.55 -14.52 -41.15
CA ILE A 398 -22.79 -13.81 -40.85
C ILE A 398 -23.63 -13.71 -42.12
N GLU A 399 -23.01 -13.33 -43.24
CA GLU A 399 -23.66 -13.23 -44.55
C GLU A 399 -24.20 -14.59 -45.03
N ALA A 400 -23.41 -15.66 -44.94
CA ALA A 400 -23.83 -17.01 -45.31
C ALA A 400 -25.03 -17.48 -44.49
N GLY A 401 -25.02 -17.28 -43.16
CA GLY A 401 -26.15 -17.62 -42.31
C GLY A 401 -27.41 -16.84 -42.67
N ARG A 402 -27.28 -15.56 -43.02
CA ARG A 402 -28.41 -14.72 -43.47
C ARG A 402 -28.94 -15.14 -44.84
N SER A 403 -28.06 -15.56 -45.77
CA SER A 403 -28.43 -16.09 -47.08
C SER A 403 -29.19 -17.42 -46.99
N LEU A 404 -28.92 -18.22 -45.95
CA LEU A 404 -29.69 -19.44 -45.63
C LEU A 404 -31.03 -19.14 -44.92
N GLY A 405 -31.45 -17.88 -44.83
CA GLY A 405 -32.71 -17.46 -44.21
C GLY A 405 -32.70 -17.44 -42.68
N LEU A 406 -31.54 -17.64 -42.02
CA LEU A 406 -31.47 -17.60 -40.56
C LEU A 406 -31.75 -16.17 -40.04
N LYS A 407 -32.53 -16.10 -38.96
CA LYS A 407 -32.72 -14.84 -38.23
C LYS A 407 -31.37 -14.38 -37.67
N PHE A 408 -31.12 -13.07 -37.68
CA PHE A 408 -29.87 -12.49 -37.17
C PHE A 408 -29.50 -12.96 -35.75
N ARG A 409 -30.50 -13.14 -34.88
CA ARG A 409 -30.29 -13.69 -33.53
C ARG A 409 -29.76 -15.12 -33.55
N THR A 410 -30.25 -15.95 -34.46
CA THR A 410 -29.79 -17.33 -34.65
C THR A 410 -28.34 -17.36 -35.11
N VAL A 411 -27.99 -16.51 -36.09
CA VAL A 411 -26.61 -16.34 -36.56
C VAL A 411 -25.68 -15.91 -35.42
N LEU A 412 -26.09 -14.92 -34.62
CA LEU A 412 -25.29 -14.49 -33.47
C LEU A 412 -25.08 -15.61 -32.43
N TYR A 413 -26.14 -16.30 -32.01
CA TYR A 413 -26.05 -17.29 -30.93
C TYR A 413 -25.36 -18.59 -31.33
N TYR A 414 -25.57 -19.07 -32.56
CA TYR A 414 -25.05 -20.37 -32.99
C TYR A 414 -23.75 -20.29 -33.77
N ILE A 415 -23.42 -19.14 -34.37
CA ILE A 415 -22.22 -18.98 -35.20
C ILE A 415 -21.25 -18.03 -34.51
N VAL A 416 -21.65 -16.78 -34.24
CA VAL A 416 -20.73 -15.73 -33.81
C VAL A 416 -20.29 -15.89 -32.36
N TYR A 417 -21.20 -15.97 -31.38
CA TYR A 417 -20.83 -16.02 -29.96
C TYR A 417 -19.96 -17.22 -29.56
N PRO A 418 -20.21 -18.46 -30.06
CA PRO A 418 -19.36 -19.59 -29.73
C PRO A 418 -17.90 -19.39 -30.20
N GLN A 419 -17.71 -18.81 -31.39
CA GLN A 419 -16.38 -18.48 -31.92
C GLN A 419 -15.78 -17.28 -31.19
N ALA A 420 -16.56 -16.23 -30.97
CA ALA A 420 -16.15 -15.04 -30.23
C ALA A 420 -15.66 -15.39 -28.82
N PHE A 421 -16.32 -16.32 -28.14
CA PHE A 421 -15.90 -16.81 -26.83
C PHE A 421 -14.51 -17.47 -26.89
N LYS A 422 -14.28 -18.37 -27.86
CA LYS A 422 -12.96 -18.99 -28.08
C LYS A 422 -11.89 -17.95 -28.39
N ASN A 423 -12.21 -16.97 -29.22
CA ASN A 423 -11.31 -15.88 -29.61
C ASN A 423 -10.98 -14.94 -28.43
N SER A 424 -11.94 -14.75 -27.51
CA SER A 424 -11.79 -13.85 -26.35
C SER A 424 -11.03 -14.49 -25.20
N LEU A 425 -11.10 -15.81 -25.04
CA LEU A 425 -10.60 -16.53 -23.87
C LEU A 425 -9.12 -16.28 -23.53
N PRO A 426 -8.19 -16.22 -24.51
CA PRO A 426 -6.80 -15.87 -24.23
C PRO A 426 -6.66 -14.47 -23.63
N ALA A 427 -7.35 -13.49 -24.20
CA ALA A 427 -7.31 -12.11 -23.72
C ALA A 427 -7.98 -11.94 -22.35
N LEU A 428 -9.09 -12.65 -22.09
CA LEU A 428 -9.73 -12.68 -20.76
C LEU A 428 -8.78 -13.22 -19.69
N THR A 429 -7.96 -14.20 -20.04
CA THR A 429 -7.00 -14.74 -19.06
C THR A 429 -5.80 -13.83 -18.85
N ASN A 430 -5.36 -13.09 -19.88
CA ASN A 430 -4.35 -12.05 -19.73
C ASN A 430 -4.85 -10.89 -18.85
N GLU A 431 -6.12 -10.53 -18.99
CA GLU A 431 -6.79 -9.56 -18.13
C GLU A 431 -6.79 -10.03 -16.67
N PHE A 432 -7.12 -11.30 -16.41
CA PHE A 432 -7.04 -11.88 -15.05
C PHE A 432 -5.62 -11.81 -14.46
N ILE A 433 -4.59 -12.03 -15.29
CA ILE A 433 -3.18 -11.88 -14.89
C ILE A 433 -2.85 -10.42 -14.57
N SER A 434 -3.43 -9.45 -15.30
CA SER A 434 -3.29 -8.02 -14.98
C SER A 434 -3.89 -7.71 -13.62
N LEU A 435 -5.11 -8.18 -13.36
CA LEU A 435 -5.81 -7.96 -12.10
C LEU A 435 -5.04 -8.42 -10.88
N ILE A 436 -4.33 -9.56 -10.96
CA ILE A 436 -3.47 -10.04 -9.86
C ILE A 436 -2.39 -9.02 -9.51
N LYS A 437 -1.71 -8.46 -10.51
CA LYS A 437 -0.66 -7.47 -10.30
C LYS A 437 -1.23 -6.14 -9.83
N GLU A 438 -2.40 -5.76 -10.34
CA GLU A 438 -3.10 -4.54 -9.95
C GLU A 438 -3.53 -4.55 -8.47
N THR A 439 -3.70 -5.71 -7.83
CA THR A 439 -3.96 -5.75 -6.38
C THR A 439 -2.83 -5.16 -5.52
N SER A 440 -1.63 -4.95 -6.07
CA SER A 440 -0.46 -4.41 -5.35
C SER A 440 -0.64 -3.01 -4.77
N ILE A 441 -1.73 -2.33 -5.12
CA ILE A 441 -2.07 -1.00 -4.61
C ILE A 441 -3.13 -1.03 -3.50
N CYS A 442 -3.57 -2.20 -3.03
CA CYS A 442 -4.58 -2.29 -1.97
C CYS A 442 -4.10 -1.64 -0.66
N GLY A 443 -2.78 -1.59 -0.44
CA GLY A 443 -2.17 -0.87 0.68
C GLY A 443 -2.64 0.58 0.86
N TYR A 444 -3.02 1.29 -0.22
CA TYR A 444 -3.48 2.70 -0.13
C TYR A 444 -4.80 2.90 0.62
N ILE A 445 -5.61 1.85 0.76
CA ILE A 445 -6.83 1.86 1.57
C ILE A 445 -6.65 1.09 2.89
N GLY A 446 -5.41 0.71 3.21
CA GLY A 446 -5.06 -0.05 4.40
C GLY A 446 -5.56 -1.49 4.36
N LEU A 447 -5.46 -2.12 3.19
CA LEU A 447 -5.74 -3.53 2.98
C LEU A 447 -4.44 -4.26 2.66
N THR A 448 -4.18 -5.35 3.37
CA THR A 448 -2.95 -6.15 3.19
C THR A 448 -3.06 -7.04 1.96
N ASP A 449 -2.52 -6.60 0.82
CA ASP A 449 -2.17 -7.46 -0.31
C ASP A 449 -0.74 -8.01 -0.18
N LEU A 450 -0.30 -8.83 -1.15
CA LEU A 450 1.03 -9.44 -1.13
C LEU A 450 2.17 -8.42 -1.05
N THR A 451 2.06 -7.28 -1.73
CA THR A 451 3.04 -6.18 -1.67
C THR A 451 3.06 -5.56 -0.29
N ARG A 452 1.89 -5.25 0.27
CA ARG A 452 1.79 -4.69 1.62
C ARG A 452 2.35 -5.66 2.67
N GLY A 453 2.18 -6.96 2.50
CA GLY A 453 2.80 -7.97 3.37
C GLY A 453 4.33 -7.90 3.39
N GLY A 454 4.97 -7.71 2.23
CA GLY A 454 6.42 -7.49 2.15
C GLY A 454 6.86 -6.16 2.75
N ASP A 455 6.07 -5.11 2.56
CA ASP A 455 6.33 -3.79 3.14
C ASP A 455 6.26 -3.77 4.67
N ILE A 456 5.32 -4.53 5.27
CA ILE A 456 5.25 -4.70 6.72
C ILE A 456 6.53 -5.37 7.23
N ILE A 457 6.98 -6.44 6.57
CA ILE A 457 8.24 -7.12 6.92
C ILE A 457 9.42 -6.15 6.85
N ARG A 458 9.54 -5.41 5.75
CA ARG A 458 10.59 -4.41 5.53
C ARG A 458 10.60 -3.32 6.62
N SER A 459 9.43 -2.92 7.12
CA SER A 459 9.37 -1.94 8.22
C SER A 459 9.77 -2.50 9.59
N MET A 460 9.70 -3.82 9.79
CA MET A 460 10.13 -4.47 11.03
C MET A 460 11.60 -4.91 11.00
N THR A 461 12.12 -5.26 9.83
CA THR A 461 13.50 -5.76 9.65
C THR A 461 14.46 -4.67 9.22
N TYR A 462 13.92 -3.56 8.70
CA TYR A 462 14.64 -2.53 7.99
C TYR A 462 15.41 -3.03 6.76
N GLU A 463 15.13 -4.24 6.29
CA GLU A 463 15.77 -4.83 5.12
C GLU A 463 14.81 -4.83 3.92
N ALA A 464 15.23 -4.20 2.82
CA ALA A 464 14.41 -4.11 1.62
C ALA A 464 14.56 -5.33 0.70
N MET A 465 15.77 -5.88 0.58
CA MET A 465 16.11 -6.83 -0.48
C MET A 465 15.29 -8.12 -0.43
N LEU A 466 15.38 -8.89 0.67
CA LEU A 466 14.73 -10.20 0.77
C LEU A 466 13.20 -10.12 0.72
N PRO A 467 12.52 -9.21 1.44
CA PRO A 467 11.06 -9.10 1.36
C PRO A 467 10.57 -8.78 -0.06
N LEU A 468 11.23 -7.84 -0.75
CA LEU A 468 10.85 -7.47 -2.11
C LEU A 468 11.12 -8.60 -3.11
N LEU A 469 12.26 -9.30 -3.01
CA LEU A 469 12.56 -10.45 -3.85
C LEU A 469 11.58 -11.60 -3.61
N ALA A 470 11.17 -11.84 -2.37
CA ALA A 470 10.16 -12.85 -2.06
C ALA A 470 8.79 -12.50 -2.66
N VAL A 471 8.33 -11.26 -2.49
CA VAL A 471 7.09 -10.75 -3.11
C VAL A 471 7.16 -10.89 -4.64
N ALA A 472 8.26 -10.45 -5.26
CA ALA A 472 8.46 -10.54 -6.70
C ALA A 472 8.48 -12.00 -7.19
N ALA A 473 9.15 -12.91 -6.47
CA ALA A 473 9.18 -14.33 -6.79
C ALA A 473 7.80 -14.98 -6.72
N ILE A 474 7.00 -14.65 -5.70
CA ILE A 474 5.64 -15.18 -5.55
C ILE A 474 4.74 -14.67 -6.68
N TYR A 475 4.76 -13.36 -6.97
CA TYR A 475 4.03 -12.82 -8.14
C TYR A 475 4.47 -13.49 -9.43
N PHE A 476 5.77 -13.66 -9.64
CA PHE A 476 6.31 -14.33 -10.83
C PHE A 476 5.83 -15.77 -10.94
N ILE A 477 5.87 -16.56 -9.87
CA ILE A 477 5.43 -17.96 -9.86
C ILE A 477 3.94 -18.05 -10.23
N ILE A 478 3.09 -17.19 -9.65
CA ILE A 478 1.65 -17.16 -9.93
C ILE A 478 1.41 -16.81 -11.39
N VAL A 479 2.01 -15.72 -11.87
CA VAL A 479 1.85 -15.25 -13.25
C VAL A 479 2.38 -16.28 -14.24
N ALA A 480 3.57 -16.83 -14.02
CA ALA A 480 4.16 -17.85 -14.88
C ALA A 480 3.30 -19.12 -14.93
N GLY A 481 2.74 -19.54 -13.79
CA GLY A 481 1.81 -20.66 -13.68
C GLY A 481 0.53 -20.42 -14.49
N LEU A 482 -0.10 -19.25 -14.32
CA LEU A 482 -1.32 -18.88 -15.05
C LEU A 482 -1.06 -18.73 -16.55
N SER A 483 -0.02 -18.00 -16.95
CA SER A 483 0.41 -17.93 -18.36
C SER A 483 0.70 -19.31 -18.93
N ALA A 484 1.15 -20.25 -18.08
CA ALA A 484 1.37 -21.62 -18.52
C ALA A 484 0.10 -22.39 -18.83
N CYS A 485 -0.93 -22.21 -17.99
CA CYS A 485 -2.27 -22.71 -18.22
C CYS A 485 -2.89 -22.09 -19.49
N VAL A 486 -2.73 -20.79 -19.71
CA VAL A 486 -3.22 -20.08 -20.91
C VAL A 486 -2.62 -20.66 -22.18
N ALA A 487 -1.30 -20.82 -22.25
CA ALA A 487 -0.66 -21.38 -23.43
C ALA A 487 -1.10 -22.82 -23.74
N LYS A 488 -1.45 -23.60 -22.71
CA LYS A 488 -2.00 -24.96 -22.88
C LYS A 488 -3.44 -24.90 -23.38
N LEU A 489 -4.24 -23.97 -22.88
CA LEU A 489 -5.61 -23.71 -23.31
C LEU A 489 -5.65 -23.26 -24.78
N GLU A 490 -4.83 -22.29 -25.17
CA GLU A 490 -4.70 -21.80 -26.56
C GLU A 490 -4.36 -22.93 -27.54
N LYS A 491 -3.39 -23.80 -27.19
CA LYS A 491 -3.02 -24.95 -28.03
C LYS A 491 -4.18 -25.93 -28.22
N ARG A 492 -5.01 -26.14 -27.18
CA ARG A 492 -6.20 -27.00 -27.27
C ARG A 492 -7.29 -26.39 -28.14
N LEU A 493 -7.51 -25.07 -28.02
CA LEU A 493 -8.49 -24.37 -28.84
C LEU A 493 -8.14 -24.44 -30.34
N LYS A 494 -6.88 -24.18 -30.69
CA LYS A 494 -6.38 -24.26 -32.08
C LYS A 494 -6.46 -25.66 -32.69
N LYS A 495 -6.42 -26.71 -31.87
CA LYS A 495 -6.53 -28.11 -32.35
C LYS A 495 -7.97 -28.46 -32.76
N ASN A 496 -8.97 -27.74 -32.27
CA ASN A 496 -10.38 -27.93 -32.62
C ASN A 496 -10.82 -27.08 -33.83
N GLU A 497 -9.90 -26.32 -34.45
CA GLU A 497 -10.15 -25.49 -35.64
C GLU A 497 -9.57 -26.10 -36.93
N ARG A 498 -8.84 -27.21 -36.81
CA ARG A 498 -8.42 -28.10 -37.91
C ARG A 498 -9.26 -29.36 -37.85
#